data_AF-A0A7X4Z4H8-F1
#
_entry.id   AF-A0A7X4Z4H8-F1
#
_cell.length_a   1.000
_cell.length_b   1.000
_cell.length_c   1.000
_cell.angle_alpha   90.00
_cell.angle_beta   90.00
_cell.angle_gamma   90.00
#
_symmetry.space_group_name_H-M   'P 1'
#
loop_
_entity.id
_entity.type
_entity.pdbx_description
1 polymer ?
#
loop_
_entity_poly.entity_id
_entity_poly.type
_entity_poly.pdbx_seq_one_letter_code
_entity_poly.pdbx_strand_id
1 'polypeptide(L)'
;MLHENDLKNVRKLFNRHHYIMTTAELLEAKLYYADIKQLLDEGLIERIKRGCYHWTQDCGESEVVMINHLFPDAVLCMETALFYYGYSDRNPAEWNFAIDRNVSRQRTKIDYPFIKAYRVESKLVTLGETEGRIDFQKVRIYDRDRTICDVLRNMNKMDKEIFNKAIQGYVKDTKKNIPNLMEYAKILRVQRRVKDLIGVWL
;
A
#
# COMPACT_ATOMS: atom_id res chain seq x y z
N MET A 1 16.21 11.19 32.05
CA MET A 1 16.30 9.86 31.42
C MET A 1 15.08 9.07 31.84
N LEU A 2 14.23 8.70 30.88
CA LEU A 2 13.19 7.69 31.09
C LEU A 2 13.84 6.44 31.69
N HIS A 3 13.37 5.96 32.84
CA HIS A 3 13.88 4.74 33.44
C HIS A 3 13.46 3.53 32.59
N GLU A 4 14.15 2.39 32.73
CA GLU A 4 13.90 1.18 31.95
C GLU A 4 12.43 0.68 32.06
N ASN A 5 11.77 0.95 33.19
CA ASN A 5 10.34 0.68 33.39
C ASN A 5 9.43 1.64 32.61
N ASP A 6 9.83 2.89 32.41
CA ASP A 6 9.08 3.88 31.64
C ASP A 6 9.09 3.52 30.16
N LEU A 7 10.24 3.08 29.63
CA LEU A 7 10.37 2.60 28.25
C LEU A 7 9.47 1.39 27.97
N LYS A 8 9.38 0.43 28.91
CA LYS A 8 8.47 -0.71 28.79
C LYS A 8 7.00 -0.28 28.75
N ASN A 9 6.63 0.75 29.51
CA ASN A 9 5.26 1.29 29.51
C ASN A 9 4.95 2.04 28.22
N VAL A 10 5.88 2.86 27.73
CA VAL A 10 5.76 3.54 26.43
C VAL A 10 5.63 2.52 25.30
N ARG A 11 6.45 1.47 25.29
CA ARG A 11 6.33 0.41 24.29
C ARG A 11 4.96 -0.29 24.33
N LYS A 12 4.44 -0.59 25.53
CA LYS A 12 3.09 -1.17 25.68
C LYS A 12 1.99 -0.24 25.15
N LEU A 13 2.17 1.07 25.32
CA LEU A 13 1.26 2.06 24.77
C LEU A 13 1.32 2.03 23.24
N PHE A 14 2.50 2.09 22.64
CA PHE A 14 2.67 1.94 21.19
C PHE A 14 2.01 0.64 20.67
N ASN A 15 2.21 -0.49 21.34
CA ASN A 15 1.58 -1.77 20.97
C ASN A 15 0.03 -1.69 20.92
N ARG A 16 -0.61 -0.93 21.82
CA ARG A 16 -2.07 -0.74 21.78
C ARG A 16 -2.55 0.08 20.57
N HIS A 17 -1.66 0.86 19.97
CA HIS A 17 -1.90 1.67 18.79
C HIS A 17 -1.19 1.11 17.55
N HIS A 18 -0.98 -0.21 17.48
CA HIS A 18 -0.33 -0.83 16.32
C HIS A 18 1.07 -0.26 16.04
N TYR A 19 1.82 -0.03 17.11
CA TYR A 19 3.15 0.57 17.11
C TYR A 19 3.28 1.90 16.36
N ILE A 20 2.17 2.58 16.09
CA ILE A 20 2.10 3.88 15.45
C ILE A 20 1.30 4.81 16.34
N MET A 21 1.85 5.96 16.65
CA MET A 21 1.12 6.96 17.40
C MET A 21 1.27 8.34 16.77
N THR A 22 0.17 9.07 16.72
CA THR A 22 0.14 10.48 16.39
C THR A 22 0.60 11.32 17.58
N THR A 23 0.98 12.58 17.32
CA THR A 23 1.29 13.53 18.40
C THR A 23 0.09 13.73 19.33
N ALA A 24 -1.14 13.65 18.80
CA ALA A 24 -2.34 13.75 19.63
C ALA A 24 -2.42 12.58 20.63
N GLU A 25 -2.26 11.33 20.17
CA GLU A 25 -2.29 10.14 21.03
C GLU A 25 -1.12 10.11 22.04
N LEU A 26 0.07 10.56 21.62
CA LEU A 26 1.21 10.69 22.53
C LEU A 26 0.95 11.73 23.63
N LEU A 27 0.38 12.88 23.28
CA LEU A 27 0.01 13.91 24.25
C LEU A 27 -1.09 13.44 25.20
N GLU A 28 -2.08 12.70 24.71
CA GLU A 28 -3.12 12.07 25.56
C GLU A 28 -2.52 11.08 26.55
N ALA A 29 -1.47 10.36 26.14
CA ALA A 29 -0.70 9.49 26.99
C ALA A 29 0.33 10.22 27.88
N LYS A 30 0.30 11.55 27.90
CA LYS A 30 1.20 12.43 28.67
C LYS A 30 2.67 12.30 28.28
N LEU A 31 2.94 11.93 27.02
CA LEU A 31 4.26 12.00 26.41
C LEU A 31 4.38 13.34 25.66
N TYR A 32 5.22 14.21 26.17
CA TYR A 32 5.38 15.57 25.66
C TYR A 32 6.60 15.68 24.74
N TYR A 33 6.85 16.88 24.22
CA TYR A 33 7.90 17.12 23.23
C TYR A 33 9.30 16.63 23.68
N ALA A 34 9.65 16.80 24.96
CA ALA A 34 10.94 16.35 25.50
C ALA A 34 11.07 14.82 25.46
N ASP A 35 10.00 14.10 25.80
CA ASP A 35 9.96 12.64 25.78
C ASP A 35 10.05 12.12 24.35
N ILE A 36 9.27 12.71 23.43
CA ILE A 36 9.29 12.35 22.00
C ILE A 36 10.68 12.59 21.41
N LYS A 37 11.31 13.72 21.74
CA LYS A 37 12.66 14.02 21.29
C LYS A 37 13.68 13.01 21.83
N GLN A 38 13.59 12.66 23.10
CA GLN A 38 14.47 11.64 23.69
C GLN A 38 14.30 10.29 22.99
N LEU A 39 13.06 9.84 22.75
CA LEU A 39 12.79 8.57 22.05
C LEU A 39 13.31 8.56 20.60
N LEU A 40 13.25 9.71 19.91
CA LEU A 40 13.84 9.88 18.57
C LEU A 40 15.36 9.85 18.61
N ASP A 41 15.98 10.59 19.55
CA ASP A 41 17.44 10.69 19.70
C ASP A 41 18.05 9.34 20.10
N GLU A 42 17.32 8.53 20.88
CA GLU A 42 17.69 7.15 21.25
C GLU A 42 17.36 6.11 20.15
N GLY A 43 16.71 6.52 19.05
CA GLY A 43 16.34 5.65 17.95
C GLY A 43 15.30 4.58 18.32
N LEU A 44 14.53 4.78 19.40
CA LEU A 44 13.45 3.89 19.85
C LEU A 44 12.15 4.11 19.06
N ILE A 45 11.96 5.33 18.57
CA ILE A 45 10.93 5.67 17.62
C ILE A 45 11.54 6.37 16.41
N GLU A 46 10.87 6.25 15.28
CA GLU A 46 11.18 6.94 14.05
C GLU A 46 9.95 7.70 13.56
N ARG A 47 10.19 8.75 12.77
CA ARG A 47 9.12 9.63 12.31
C ARG A 47 8.63 9.16 10.93
N ILE A 48 7.35 8.78 10.85
CA ILE A 48 6.66 8.44 9.59
C ILE A 48 6.36 9.71 8.78
N LYS A 49 5.75 10.70 9.44
CA LYS A 49 5.43 12.03 8.88
C LYS A 49 5.34 13.06 10.00
N ARG A 50 5.05 14.32 9.66
CA ARG A 50 4.81 15.34 10.69
C ARG A 50 3.69 14.89 11.64
N GLY A 51 4.08 14.71 12.89
CA GLY A 51 3.20 14.35 13.99
C GLY A 51 2.74 12.90 14.03
N CYS A 52 3.47 11.97 13.40
CA CYS A 52 3.19 10.54 13.45
C CYS A 52 4.51 9.77 13.53
N TYR A 53 4.59 8.87 14.50
CA TYR A 53 5.81 8.17 14.90
C TYR A 53 5.55 6.67 14.98
N HIS A 54 6.57 5.86 14.66
CA HIS A 54 6.53 4.41 14.82
C HIS A 54 7.63 3.94 15.77
N TRP A 55 7.37 2.88 16.51
CA TRP A 55 8.38 2.23 17.35
C TRP A 55 9.33 1.39 16.48
N THR A 56 10.65 1.43 16.75
CA THR A 56 11.69 0.82 15.89
C THR A 56 12.08 -0.60 16.32
N GLN A 57 12.00 -0.93 17.62
CA GLN A 57 12.41 -2.22 18.16
C GLN A 57 11.24 -3.21 18.25
N ASP A 58 11.43 -4.42 17.72
CA ASP A 58 10.39 -5.45 17.55
C ASP A 58 9.22 -4.99 16.66
N CYS A 59 9.50 -4.76 15.38
CA CYS A 59 8.50 -4.64 14.32
C CYS A 59 7.80 -6.00 14.09
N GLY A 60 7.00 -6.43 15.06
CA GLY A 60 6.07 -7.56 14.89
C GLY A 60 4.89 -7.22 13.96
N GLU A 61 4.74 -5.95 13.58
CA GLU A 61 3.71 -5.51 12.65
C GLU A 61 4.34 -5.12 11.31
N SER A 62 3.90 -5.84 10.28
CA SER A 62 4.29 -5.63 8.88
C SER A 62 3.99 -4.20 8.43
N GLU A 63 4.81 -3.65 7.51
CA GLU A 63 4.57 -2.36 6.85
C GLU A 63 3.13 -2.20 6.35
N VAL A 64 2.47 -3.30 6.02
CA VAL A 64 1.07 -3.34 5.61
C VAL A 64 0.11 -2.79 6.68
N VAL A 65 0.40 -2.96 7.96
CA VAL A 65 -0.39 -2.40 9.08
C VAL A 65 -0.29 -0.88 9.05
N MET A 66 0.92 -0.34 8.83
CA MET A 66 1.13 1.10 8.71
C MET A 66 0.39 1.66 7.49
N ILE A 67 0.46 0.99 6.35
CA ILE A 67 -0.26 1.38 5.14
C ILE A 67 -1.78 1.43 5.41
N ASN A 68 -2.34 0.38 6.01
CA ASN A 68 -3.77 0.30 6.33
C ASN A 68 -4.21 1.42 7.29
N HIS A 69 -3.39 1.73 8.31
CA HIS A 69 -3.70 2.76 9.29
C HIS A 69 -3.57 4.18 8.70
N LEU A 70 -2.52 4.46 7.92
CA LEU A 70 -2.27 5.78 7.33
C LEU A 70 -3.20 6.06 6.14
N PHE A 71 -3.54 5.02 5.39
CA PHE A 71 -4.27 5.08 4.12
C PHE A 71 -5.47 4.12 4.07
N PRO A 72 -6.44 4.21 5.00
CA PRO A 72 -7.59 3.28 5.04
C PRO A 72 -8.47 3.36 3.78
N ASP A 73 -8.45 4.49 3.08
CA ASP A 73 -9.16 4.74 1.82
C ASP A 73 -8.38 4.30 0.57
N ALA A 74 -7.11 3.90 0.70
CA ALA A 74 -6.31 3.42 -0.42
C ALA A 74 -6.57 1.96 -0.77
N VAL A 75 -6.28 1.60 -2.02
CA VAL A 75 -6.40 0.23 -2.55
C VAL A 75 -5.07 -0.18 -3.16
N LEU A 76 -4.45 -1.25 -2.66
CA LEU A 76 -3.17 -1.76 -3.18
C LEU A 76 -3.29 -2.09 -4.67
N CYS A 77 -2.29 -1.70 -5.46
CA CYS A 77 -2.33 -1.80 -6.92
C CYS A 77 -0.94 -2.05 -7.53
N MET A 78 -0.89 -2.13 -8.86
CA MET A 78 0.34 -2.17 -9.64
C MET A 78 1.34 -3.21 -9.11
N GLU A 79 2.62 -2.88 -8.90
CA GLU A 79 3.66 -3.84 -8.52
C GLU A 79 3.32 -4.62 -7.23
N THR A 80 2.66 -3.99 -6.25
CA THR A 80 2.19 -4.68 -5.04
C THR A 80 1.12 -5.72 -5.36
N ALA A 81 0.15 -5.39 -6.22
CA ALA A 81 -0.88 -6.35 -6.63
C ALA A 81 -0.32 -7.45 -7.56
N LEU A 82 0.62 -7.10 -8.44
CA LEU A 82 1.29 -8.07 -9.31
C LEU A 82 2.07 -9.09 -8.50
N PHE A 83 2.82 -8.65 -7.49
CA PHE A 83 3.52 -9.56 -6.60
C PHE A 83 2.55 -10.44 -5.81
N TYR A 84 1.48 -9.84 -5.27
CA TYR A 84 0.44 -10.58 -4.52
C TYR A 84 -0.21 -11.71 -5.34
N TYR A 85 -0.47 -11.49 -6.64
CA TYR A 85 -1.04 -12.52 -7.51
C TYR A 85 -0.02 -13.45 -8.16
N GLY A 86 1.28 -13.29 -7.89
CA GLY A 86 2.34 -14.08 -8.51
C GLY A 86 2.57 -13.75 -9.99
N TYR A 87 2.16 -12.56 -10.44
CA TYR A 87 2.39 -12.04 -11.79
C TYR A 87 3.75 -11.32 -11.92
N SER A 88 4.45 -11.17 -10.80
CA SER A 88 5.82 -10.69 -10.70
C SER A 88 6.58 -11.57 -9.71
N ASP A 89 7.81 -11.95 -10.06
CA ASP A 89 8.77 -12.63 -9.19
C ASP A 89 9.63 -11.66 -8.38
N ARG A 90 9.55 -10.36 -8.71
CA ARG A 90 10.29 -9.30 -8.03
C ARG A 90 9.49 -8.75 -6.85
N ASN A 91 10.09 -8.80 -5.67
CA ASN A 91 9.56 -8.11 -4.49
C ASN A 91 9.55 -6.58 -4.75
N PRO A 92 8.39 -5.90 -4.60
CA PRO A 92 8.31 -4.45 -4.80
C PRO A 92 9.22 -3.70 -3.84
N ALA A 93 9.96 -2.70 -4.36
CA ALA A 93 10.81 -1.83 -3.51
C ALA A 93 9.99 -0.79 -2.73
N GLU A 94 8.73 -0.60 -3.12
CA GLU A 94 7.80 0.36 -2.54
C GLU A 94 6.37 -0.20 -2.61
N TRP A 95 5.52 0.23 -1.68
CA TRP A 95 4.10 -0.11 -1.66
C TRP A 95 3.34 0.74 -2.66
N ASN A 96 2.71 0.08 -3.61
CA ASN A 96 1.94 0.72 -4.67
C ASN A 96 0.45 0.67 -4.30
N PHE A 97 -0.20 1.83 -4.26
CA PHE A 97 -1.63 1.91 -4.01
C PHE A 97 -2.30 3.03 -4.80
N ALA A 98 -3.57 2.85 -5.10
CA ALA A 98 -4.45 3.86 -5.66
C ALA A 98 -5.14 4.64 -4.54
N ILE A 99 -5.24 5.96 -4.71
CA ILE A 99 -5.94 6.87 -3.80
C ILE A 99 -6.69 7.94 -4.60
N ASP A 100 -7.74 8.49 -4.00
CA ASP A 100 -8.50 9.58 -4.62
C ASP A 100 -7.57 10.77 -4.93
N ARG A 101 -7.63 11.24 -6.18
CA ARG A 101 -6.86 12.38 -6.67
C ARG A 101 -7.10 13.68 -5.90
N ASN A 102 -8.25 13.81 -5.24
CA ASN A 102 -8.64 14.98 -4.45
C ASN A 102 -8.03 14.97 -3.04
N VAL A 103 -7.49 13.85 -2.59
CA VAL A 103 -6.76 13.78 -1.32
C VAL A 103 -5.48 14.62 -1.40
N SER A 104 -5.21 15.38 -0.34
CA SER A 104 -4.04 16.24 -0.22
C SER A 104 -2.75 15.49 -0.50
N ARG A 105 -1.86 16.09 -1.31
CA ARG A 105 -0.54 15.52 -1.64
C ARG A 105 0.33 15.29 -0.40
N GLN A 106 0.12 16.08 0.64
CA GLN A 106 0.88 16.03 1.88
C GLN A 106 0.57 14.77 2.67
N ARG A 107 -0.59 14.14 2.45
CA ARG A 107 -0.95 12.89 3.10
C ARG A 107 -0.06 11.73 2.68
N THR A 108 0.37 11.72 1.41
CA THR A 108 1.29 10.71 0.86
C THR A 108 2.75 11.14 0.96
N LYS A 109 3.07 12.22 1.67
CA LYS A 109 4.44 12.66 1.94
C LYS A 109 4.87 12.10 3.30
N ILE A 110 5.26 10.83 3.28
CA ILE A 110 5.77 10.08 4.43
C ILE A 110 7.20 9.65 4.11
N ASP A 111 8.02 9.50 5.16
CA ASP A 111 9.43 9.10 5.05
C ASP A 111 9.55 7.57 5.01
N TYR A 112 8.62 6.87 5.65
CA TYR A 112 8.51 5.40 5.69
C TYR A 112 7.06 4.99 6.03
N PRO A 113 6.55 3.82 5.56
CA PRO A 113 7.14 2.94 4.54
C PRO A 113 7.29 3.63 3.18
N PHE A 114 8.16 3.10 2.31
CA PHE A 114 8.32 3.63 0.96
C PHE A 114 7.06 3.35 0.15
N ILE A 115 6.47 4.40 -0.42
CA ILE A 115 5.18 4.32 -1.12
C ILE A 115 5.20 5.00 -2.48
N LYS A 116 4.38 4.46 -3.38
CA LYS A 116 4.00 5.09 -4.64
C LYS A 116 2.49 5.17 -4.76
N ALA A 117 1.99 6.39 -4.61
CA ALA A 117 0.56 6.69 -4.67
C ALA A 117 0.11 7.03 -6.10
N TYR A 118 -0.71 6.17 -6.68
CA TYR A 118 -1.43 6.41 -7.94
C TYR A 118 -2.69 7.22 -7.66
N ARG A 119 -2.75 8.46 -8.18
CA ARG A 119 -3.93 9.31 -8.02
C ARG A 119 -4.96 9.00 -9.07
N VAL A 120 -6.14 8.57 -8.63
CA VAL A 120 -7.23 8.06 -9.46
C VAL A 120 -8.49 8.89 -9.21
N GLU A 121 -9.38 9.01 -10.21
CA GLU A 121 -10.68 9.66 -9.99
C GLU A 121 -11.46 8.94 -8.89
N SER A 122 -12.14 9.67 -8.00
CA SER A 122 -12.85 9.13 -6.84
C SER A 122 -13.68 7.87 -7.16
N LYS A 123 -14.50 7.96 -8.21
CA LYS A 123 -15.38 6.87 -8.67
C LYS A 123 -14.63 5.63 -9.21
N LEU A 124 -13.36 5.78 -9.56
CA LEU A 124 -12.52 4.71 -10.11
C LEU A 124 -11.61 4.08 -9.06
N VAL A 125 -11.53 4.65 -7.85
CA VAL A 125 -10.72 4.09 -6.75
C VAL A 125 -11.26 2.74 -6.34
N THR A 126 -12.59 2.57 -6.28
CA THR A 126 -13.24 1.33 -5.84
C THR A 126 -13.50 0.34 -6.98
N LEU A 127 -13.23 0.72 -8.24
CA LEU A 127 -13.48 -0.14 -9.39
C LEU A 127 -12.50 -1.32 -9.40
N GLY A 128 -13.04 -2.52 -9.20
CA GLY A 128 -12.25 -3.76 -9.11
C GLY A 128 -11.56 -3.94 -7.77
N GLU A 129 -11.97 -3.22 -6.71
CA GLU A 129 -11.47 -3.49 -5.37
C GLU A 129 -11.98 -4.81 -4.82
N THR A 130 -11.13 -5.50 -4.06
CA THR A 130 -11.46 -6.72 -3.35
C THR A 130 -10.65 -6.81 -2.04
N GLU A 131 -10.91 -7.84 -1.25
CA GLU A 131 -10.18 -8.13 -0.02
C GLU A 131 -9.04 -9.13 -0.29
N GLY A 132 -7.84 -8.81 0.17
CA GLY A 132 -6.69 -9.70 0.16
C GLY A 132 -6.12 -9.91 1.56
N ARG A 133 -5.08 -10.75 1.67
CA ARG A 133 -4.37 -10.96 2.94
C ARG A 133 -2.85 -10.96 2.75
N ILE A 134 -2.17 -10.00 3.35
CA ILE A 134 -0.69 -9.86 3.34
C ILE A 134 -0.22 -9.85 4.79
N ASP A 135 0.77 -10.67 5.12
CA ASP A 135 1.29 -10.83 6.49
C ASP A 135 0.19 -11.02 7.55
N PHE A 136 -0.77 -11.88 7.21
CA PHE A 136 -1.97 -12.17 7.99
C PHE A 136 -2.93 -10.99 8.22
N GLN A 137 -2.65 -9.82 7.66
CA GLN A 137 -3.50 -8.63 7.71
C GLN A 137 -4.44 -8.55 6.50
N LYS A 138 -5.68 -8.16 6.74
CA LYS A 138 -6.64 -7.86 5.66
C LYS A 138 -6.22 -6.58 4.95
N VAL A 139 -6.27 -6.59 3.63
CA VAL A 139 -5.92 -5.43 2.80
C VAL A 139 -6.97 -5.20 1.73
N ARG A 140 -7.17 -3.93 1.36
CA ARG A 140 -7.90 -3.56 0.15
C ARG A 140 -6.92 -3.62 -1.01
N ILE A 141 -7.24 -4.39 -2.04
CA ILE A 141 -6.38 -4.63 -3.19
C ILE A 141 -7.22 -4.69 -4.47
N TYR A 142 -6.67 -4.27 -5.60
CA TYR A 142 -7.33 -4.49 -6.88
C TYR A 142 -7.29 -5.95 -7.27
N ASP A 143 -8.40 -6.46 -7.82
CA ASP A 143 -8.46 -7.81 -8.35
C ASP A 143 -7.53 -8.01 -9.56
N ARG A 144 -7.47 -9.24 -10.05
CA ARG A 144 -6.58 -9.66 -11.14
C ARG A 144 -6.88 -8.91 -12.44
N ASP A 145 -8.16 -8.76 -12.75
CA ASP A 145 -8.65 -8.20 -14.02
C ASP A 145 -8.47 -6.67 -14.04
N ARG A 146 -8.65 -6.02 -12.90
CA ARG A 146 -8.35 -4.61 -12.71
C ARG A 146 -6.84 -4.37 -12.75
N THR A 147 -6.07 -5.21 -12.07
CA THR A 147 -4.60 -5.11 -12.04
C THR A 147 -4.02 -5.16 -13.45
N ILE A 148 -4.49 -6.09 -14.30
CA ILE A 148 -3.97 -6.17 -15.68
C ILE A 148 -4.42 -4.99 -16.54
N CYS A 149 -5.61 -4.43 -16.30
CA CYS A 149 -6.02 -3.18 -16.97
C CYS A 149 -5.09 -2.03 -16.60
N ASP A 150 -4.68 -1.93 -15.33
CA ASP A 150 -3.75 -0.89 -14.87
C ASP A 150 -2.33 -1.10 -15.46
N VAL A 151 -1.87 -2.34 -15.61
CA VAL A 151 -0.64 -2.68 -16.34
C VAL A 151 -0.73 -2.23 -17.80
N LEU A 152 -1.80 -2.61 -18.51
CA LEU A 152 -2.02 -2.20 -19.90
C LEU A 152 -2.09 -0.68 -20.03
N ARG A 153 -2.69 0.01 -19.07
CA ARG A 153 -2.77 1.48 -19.05
C ARG A 153 -1.40 2.13 -18.92
N ASN A 154 -0.54 1.56 -18.07
CA ASN A 154 0.78 2.10 -17.73
C ASN A 154 1.94 1.47 -18.51
N MET A 155 1.68 0.60 -19.49
CA MET A 155 2.69 -0.18 -20.22
C MET A 155 3.91 0.62 -20.73
N ASN A 156 3.73 1.88 -21.15
CA ASN A 156 4.81 2.72 -21.66
C ASN A 156 5.76 3.25 -20.56
N LYS A 157 5.37 3.13 -19.29
CA LYS A 157 6.13 3.57 -18.11
C LYS A 157 6.70 2.39 -17.33
N MET A 158 6.41 1.17 -17.75
CA MET A 158 6.85 -0.05 -17.09
C MET A 158 8.06 -0.62 -17.80
N ASP A 159 8.90 -1.31 -17.03
CA ASP A 159 9.92 -2.15 -17.59
C ASP A 159 9.30 -3.26 -18.46
N LYS A 160 9.90 -3.54 -19.62
CA LYS A 160 9.34 -4.48 -20.60
C LYS A 160 9.29 -5.91 -20.07
N GLU A 161 10.27 -6.31 -19.27
CA GLU A 161 10.30 -7.66 -18.69
C GLU A 161 9.19 -7.81 -17.65
N ILE A 162 9.04 -6.82 -16.76
CA ILE A 162 7.95 -6.79 -15.76
C ILE A 162 6.59 -6.81 -16.46
N PHE A 163 6.40 -6.01 -17.51
CA PHE A 163 5.17 -5.98 -18.29
C PHE A 163 4.86 -7.36 -18.91
N ASN A 164 5.83 -7.98 -19.59
CA ASN A 164 5.63 -9.26 -20.25
C ASN A 164 5.32 -10.39 -19.24
N LYS A 165 6.03 -10.43 -18.10
CA LYS A 165 5.76 -11.38 -17.01
C LYS A 165 4.35 -11.18 -16.46
N ALA A 166 3.94 -9.94 -16.21
CA ALA A 166 2.61 -9.63 -15.71
C ALA A 166 1.50 -10.14 -16.65
N ILE A 167 1.65 -9.88 -17.95
CA ILE A 167 0.71 -10.33 -18.98
C ILE A 167 0.66 -11.86 -19.06
N GLN A 168 1.82 -12.52 -19.10
CA GLN A 168 1.87 -13.99 -19.14
C GLN A 168 1.28 -14.63 -17.87
N GLY A 169 1.55 -14.05 -16.70
CA GLY A 169 1.00 -14.50 -15.42
C GLY A 169 -0.52 -14.42 -15.42
N TYR A 170 -1.07 -13.28 -15.82
CA TYR A 170 -2.52 -13.10 -15.93
C TYR A 170 -3.15 -14.06 -16.94
N VAL A 171 -2.58 -14.20 -18.15
CA VAL A 171 -3.10 -15.12 -19.18
C VAL A 171 -3.15 -16.57 -18.67
N LYS A 172 -2.16 -17.01 -17.88
CA LYS A 172 -2.12 -18.37 -17.30
C LYS A 172 -3.01 -18.53 -16.08
N ASP A 173 -3.47 -17.45 -15.46
CA ASP A 173 -4.30 -17.53 -14.26
C ASP A 173 -5.69 -18.09 -14.60
N THR A 174 -6.08 -19.17 -13.94
CA THR A 174 -7.39 -19.81 -14.11
C THR A 174 -8.50 -19.09 -13.36
N LYS A 175 -8.16 -18.17 -12.44
CA LYS A 175 -9.09 -17.35 -11.65
C LYS A 175 -9.41 -16.01 -12.31
N LYS A 176 -8.88 -15.72 -13.50
CA LYS A 176 -9.22 -14.50 -14.25
C LYS A 176 -10.69 -14.52 -14.68
N ASN A 177 -11.31 -13.34 -14.72
CA ASN A 177 -12.71 -13.19 -15.15
C ASN A 177 -12.78 -12.25 -16.36
N ILE A 178 -12.98 -12.85 -17.54
CA ILE A 178 -13.00 -12.13 -18.82
C ILE A 178 -14.12 -11.08 -18.89
N PRO A 179 -15.36 -11.35 -18.45
CA PRO A 179 -16.37 -10.32 -18.29
C PRO A 179 -15.91 -9.11 -17.47
N ASN A 180 -15.33 -9.32 -16.29
CA ASN A 180 -14.81 -8.24 -15.43
C ASN A 180 -13.70 -7.46 -16.16
N LEU A 181 -12.75 -8.16 -16.77
CA LEU A 181 -11.67 -7.56 -17.55
C LEU A 181 -12.21 -6.60 -18.62
N MET A 182 -13.19 -7.05 -19.40
CA MET A 182 -13.75 -6.27 -20.50
C MET A 182 -14.55 -5.07 -19.99
N GLU A 183 -15.28 -5.21 -18.88
CA GLU A 183 -15.97 -4.11 -18.21
C GLU A 183 -14.97 -3.05 -17.73
N TYR A 184 -13.95 -3.46 -16.98
CA TYR A 184 -12.93 -2.55 -16.45
C TYR A 184 -12.16 -1.88 -17.58
N ALA A 185 -11.81 -2.63 -18.63
CA ALA A 185 -11.09 -2.11 -19.77
C ALA A 185 -11.87 -1.04 -20.54
N LYS A 186 -13.21 -1.15 -20.60
CA LYS A 186 -14.08 -0.11 -21.17
C LYS A 186 -14.04 1.14 -20.30
N ILE A 187 -14.25 1.00 -18.99
CA ILE A 187 -14.28 2.14 -18.05
C ILE A 187 -12.92 2.86 -18.01
N LEU A 188 -11.82 2.11 -18.00
CA LEU A 188 -10.45 2.62 -17.98
C LEU A 188 -9.90 3.03 -19.35
N ARG A 189 -10.69 2.84 -20.42
CA ARG A 189 -10.33 3.17 -21.82
C ARG A 189 -9.09 2.43 -22.33
N VAL A 190 -8.91 1.17 -21.91
CA VAL A 190 -7.85 0.26 -22.36
C VAL A 190 -8.36 -0.94 -23.17
N GLN A 191 -9.65 -0.95 -23.53
CA GLN A 191 -10.27 -2.05 -24.27
C GLN A 191 -9.54 -2.41 -25.58
N ARG A 192 -9.03 -1.42 -26.32
CA ARG A 192 -8.23 -1.68 -27.53
C ARG A 192 -6.94 -2.43 -27.19
N ARG A 193 -6.24 -2.02 -26.13
CA ARG A 193 -5.01 -2.70 -25.68
C ARG A 193 -5.27 -4.13 -25.22
N VAL A 194 -6.41 -4.36 -24.55
CA VAL A 194 -6.84 -5.73 -24.20
C VAL A 194 -6.97 -6.58 -25.45
N LYS A 195 -7.72 -6.12 -26.46
CA LYS A 195 -7.92 -6.86 -27.71
C LYS A 195 -6.61 -7.12 -28.45
N ASP A 196 -5.78 -6.08 -28.59
CA ASP A 196 -4.58 -6.14 -29.43
C ASP A 196 -3.45 -6.97 -28.80
N LEU A 197 -3.32 -6.97 -27.46
CA LEU A 197 -2.16 -7.56 -26.76
C LEU A 197 -2.46 -8.89 -26.08
N ILE A 198 -3.66 -9.05 -25.54
CA ILE A 198 -4.03 -10.27 -24.78
C ILE A 198 -5.21 -11.01 -25.39
N GLY A 199 -6.01 -10.39 -26.26
CA GLY A 199 -7.22 -10.97 -26.81
C GLY A 199 -7.03 -12.27 -27.58
N VAL A 200 -5.83 -12.57 -28.08
CA VAL A 200 -5.49 -13.86 -28.72
C VAL A 200 -5.48 -15.02 -27.72
N TRP A 201 -5.32 -14.72 -26.43
CA TRP A 201 -5.13 -15.68 -25.35
C TRP A 201 -6.30 -15.75 -24.36
N LEU A 202 -7.35 -14.97 -24.58
CA LEU A 202 -8.57 -14.92 -23.76
C LEU A 202 -9.71 -15.66 -24.46
#